data_AF-A0AA44BET9-F1
#
_entry.id   AF-A0AA44BET9-F1
#
_cell.length_a   1.000
_cell.length_b   1.000
_cell.length_c   1.000
_cell.angle_alpha   90.00
_cell.angle_beta   90.00
_cell.angle_gamma   90.00
#
_symmetry.space_group_name_H-M   'P 1'
#
loop_
_entity.id
_entity.type
_entity.pdbx_description
1 polymer ?
#
loop_
_entity_poly.entity_id
_entity_poly.type
_entity_poly.pdbx_seq_one_letter_code
_entity_poly.pdbx_strand_id
1 'polypeptide(L)' 'MERLKIQQNINIKLDKEIHKRLKAIAAMEGSTMQEVLEKVINDYVKRRWKKEMEG' A
#
# COMPACT_ATOMS: atom_id res chain seq x y z
N MET A 1 -8.87 4.70 24.72
CA MET A 1 -8.85 5.66 23.58
C MET A 1 -8.81 4.86 22.30
N GLU A 2 -9.95 4.67 21.65
CA GLU A 2 -10.00 4.10 20.31
C GLU A 2 -9.30 5.06 19.33
N ARG A 3 -8.29 4.56 18.61
CA ARG A 3 -7.68 5.31 17.52
C ARG A 3 -8.70 5.36 16.39
N LEU A 4 -9.28 6.54 16.14
CA LEU A 4 -10.13 6.77 14.97
C LEU A 4 -9.36 6.36 13.72
N LYS A 5 -9.75 5.25 13.10
CA LYS A 5 -9.15 4.75 11.86
C LYS A 5 -9.76 5.59 10.74
N ILE A 6 -9.05 6.64 10.32
CA ILE A 6 -9.49 7.47 9.19
C ILE A 6 -9.33 6.62 7.92
N GLN A 7 -10.44 6.07 7.41
CA GLN A 7 -10.47 5.48 6.09
C GLN A 7 -10.65 6.60 5.06
N GLN A 8 -9.59 6.90 4.31
CA GLN A 8 -9.70 7.71 3.11
C GLN A 8 -9.63 6.81 1.89
N ASN A 9 -10.63 6.93 1.01
CA ASN A 9 -10.65 6.20 -0.25
C ASN A 9 -9.89 7.02 -1.29
N ILE A 10 -8.68 6.58 -1.65
CA ILE A 10 -7.80 7.30 -2.58
C ILE A 10 -7.86 6.57 -3.93
N ASN A 11 -8.17 7.32 -4.99
CA ASN A 11 -8.07 6.81 -6.35
C ASN A 11 -6.68 7.09 -6.92
N ILE A 12 -5.94 6.06 -7.31
CA ILE A 12 -4.56 6.17 -7.79
C ILE A 12 -4.50 5.63 -9.22
N LYS A 13 -3.93 6.44 -10.13
CA LYS A 13 -3.58 5.96 -11.47
C LYS A 13 -2.26 5.20 -11.39
N LEU A 14 -2.32 3.91 -11.69
CA LEU A 14 -1.15 3.04 -11.75
C LEU A 14 -0.78 2.74 -13.20
N ASP A 15 0.50 2.55 -13.44
CA ASP A 15 0.97 1.99 -14.70
C ASP A 15 0.36 0.59 -14.94
N LYS A 16 0.12 0.24 -16.22
CA LYS A 16 -0.51 -1.02 -16.60
C LYS A 16 0.27 -2.25 -16.14
N GLU A 17 1.61 -2.20 -16.17
CA GLU A 17 2.45 -3.31 -15.74
C GLU A 17 2.39 -3.46 -14.22
N ILE A 18 2.46 -2.34 -13.49
CA ILE A 18 2.32 -2.32 -12.03
C ILE A 18 0.95 -2.87 -11.62
N HIS A 19 -0.11 -2.46 -12.30
CA HIS A 19 -1.46 -2.94 -12.05
C HIS A 19 -1.57 -4.47 -12.24
N LYS A 20 -0.99 -5.02 -13.31
CA LYS A 20 -0.96 -6.48 -13.55
C LYS A 20 -0.19 -7.21 -12.45
N ARG A 21 0.98 -6.71 -12.05
CA ARG A 21 1.79 -7.33 -11.00
C ARG A 21 1.08 -7.34 -9.65
N LEU A 22 0.48 -6.21 -9.26
CA LEU A 22 -0.30 -6.12 -8.02
C LEU A 22 -1.49 -7.09 -8.04
N LYS A 23 -2.19 -7.19 -9.17
CA LYS A 23 -3.29 -8.15 -9.32
C LYS A 23 -2.83 -9.61 -9.18
N ALA A 24 -1.67 -9.95 -9.74
CA ALA A 24 -1.09 -11.29 -9.61
C ALA A 24 -0.69 -11.59 -8.15
N ILE A 25 -0.04 -10.64 -7.47
CA ILE A 25 0.35 -10.77 -6.06
C ILE A 25 -0.89 -10.96 -5.19
N ALA A 26 -1.95 -10.17 -5.41
CA ALA A 26 -3.21 -10.29 -4.70
C ALA A 26 -3.83 -11.70 -4.86
N ALA A 27 -3.82 -12.24 -6.07
CA ALA A 27 -4.28 -13.59 -6.33
C ALA A 27 -3.43 -14.66 -5.62
N MET A 28 -2.11 -14.48 -5.55
CA MET A 28 -1.21 -15.40 -4.86
C MET A 28 -1.37 -15.37 -3.33
N GLU A 29 -1.60 -14.18 -2.76
CA GLU A 29 -1.82 -14.01 -1.31
C GLU A 29 -3.26 -14.30 -0.87
N GLY A 30 -4.17 -14.64 -1.80
CA GLY A 30 -5.60 -14.80 -1.51
C GLY A 30 -6.24 -13.52 -0.95
N SER A 31 -5.67 -12.35 -1.27
CA SER A 31 -6.03 -11.04 -0.73
C SER A 31 -6.57 -10.14 -1.84
N THR A 32 -7.18 -9.01 -1.48
CA THR A 32 -7.61 -8.02 -2.48
C THR A 32 -6.45 -7.15 -2.95
N MET A 33 -6.54 -6.63 -4.17
CA MET A 33 -5.53 -5.71 -4.70
C MET A 33 -5.40 -4.43 -3.85
N GLN A 34 -6.49 -4.01 -3.21
CA GLN A 34 -6.49 -2.86 -2.30
C GLN A 34 -5.66 -3.14 -1.04
N GLU A 35 -5.76 -4.33 -0.45
CA GLU A 35 -4.96 -4.72 0.72
C GLU A 35 -3.47 -4.82 0.38
N VAL A 36 -3.14 -5.39 -0.78
CA VAL A 36 -1.75 -5.44 -1.26
C VAL A 36 -1.21 -4.03 -1.46
N LEU A 37 -1.99 -3.15 -2.08
CA LEU A 37 -1.60 -1.76 -2.28
C LEU A 37 -1.43 -1.01 -0.95
N GLU A 38 -2.31 -1.22 0.02
CA GLU A 38 -2.22 -0.64 1.36
C GLU A 38 -0.93 -1.09 2.08
N LYS A 39 -0.59 -2.39 2.02
CA LYS A 39 0.67 -2.92 2.56
C LYS A 39 1.88 -2.24 1.92
N VAL A 40 1.91 -2.18 0.59
CA VAL A 40 3.03 -1.59 -0.16
C VAL A 40 3.23 -0.12 0.17
N ILE A 41 2.15 0.67 0.22
CA ILE A 41 2.21 2.09 0.55
C ILE A 41 2.70 2.28 2.00
N ASN A 42 2.12 1.55 2.95
CA ASN A 42 2.52 1.67 4.36
C ASN A 42 3.99 1.30 4.58
N ASP A 43 4.45 0.24 3.94
CA ASP A 43 5.84 -0.21 4.04
C ASP A 43 6.81 0.81 3.42
N TYR A 44 6.46 1.37 2.26
CA TYR A 44 7.24 2.43 1.63
C TYR A 44 7.33 3.69 2.51
N VAL A 45 6.20 4.16 3.04
CA VAL A 45 6.15 5.35 3.91
C VAL A 45 6.98 5.14 5.18
N LYS A 46 6.84 3.98 5.84
CA LYS A 46 7.64 3.63 7.02
C LYS A 46 9.15 3.65 6.72
N ARG A 47 9.57 3.05 5.60
CA ARG A 47 10.98 3.05 5.18
C ARG A 47 11.49 4.45 4.84
N ARG A 48 10.66 5.27 4.19
CA ARG A 48 11.00 6.66 3.84
C ARG A 48 11.19 7.51 5.09
N TRP A 49 10.24 7.48 6.02
CA TRP A 49 10.36 8.23 7.28
C TRP A 49 11.53 7.79 8.13
N LYS A 50 11.78 6.48 8.23
CA LYS A 50 12.97 5.98 8.94
C LYS A 50 14.26 6.59 8.39
N LYS A 51 14.40 6.64 7.05
CA LYS A 51 15.56 7.28 6.41
C LYS A 51 15.66 8.79 6.66
N GLU A 52 14.54 9.50 6.78
CA GLU A 52 14.53 10.94 7.03
C GLU A 52 14.76 11.31 8.50
N MET A 53 14.52 10.38 9.43
CA MET A 53 14.77 10.59 10.87
C MET A 53 16.17 10.13 11.31
N GLU A 54 16.82 9.23 10.56
CA GLU A 54 18.19 8.76 10.79
C GLU A 54 19.24 9.56 10.00
N GLY A 55 18.81 10.54 9.19
CA GLY A 55 19.67 11.39 8.35
C GLY A 55 19.89 12.78 8.92
#